data_AF-A0A5K1CS17-F1
#
_entry.id   AF-A0A5K1CS17-F1
#
_cell.length_a   1.000
_cell.length_b   1.000
_cell.length_c   1.000
_cell.angle_alpha   90.00
_cell.angle_beta   90.00
_cell.angle_gamma   90.00
#
_symmetry.space_group_name_H-M   'P 1'
#
loop_
_entity.id
_entity.type
_entity.pdbx_description
1 polymer ?
#
loop_
_entity_poly.entity_id
_entity_poly.type
_entity_poly.pdbx_seq_one_letter_code
_entity_poly.pdbx_strand_id
1 'polypeptide(L)'
;VRAKHKEVCLHKDSPLGETILECYNCGCRNVFLLGFISAKTESVVVLLCREPCLNVNALKDMNWDLSQWCPLIDDRCFLPWLVK
;
A
#
# COMPACT_ATOMS: atom_id res chain seq x y z
N VAL A 1 -14.80 -8.83 2.06
CA VAL A 1 -15.75 -8.19 3.01
C VAL A 1 -16.61 -9.20 3.76
N ARG A 2 -17.51 -9.98 3.12
CA ARG A 2 -18.40 -10.95 3.82
C ARG A 2 -17.64 -11.99 4.67
N ALA A 3 -16.57 -12.54 4.13
CA ALA A 3 -15.69 -13.50 4.81
C ALA A 3 -14.77 -12.85 5.87
N LYS A 4 -14.81 -11.52 6.04
CA LYS A 4 -13.99 -10.76 7.01
C LYS A 4 -12.46 -10.93 6.87
N HIS A 5 -11.97 -11.45 5.74
CA HIS A 5 -10.55 -11.48 5.41
C HIS A 5 -10.02 -10.08 5.07
N LYS A 6 -8.73 -9.86 5.36
CA LYS A 6 -8.05 -8.57 5.25
C LYS A 6 -6.70 -8.64 4.53
N GLU A 7 -6.19 -9.83 4.27
CA GLU A 7 -4.85 -10.05 3.69
C GLU A 7 -4.98 -10.68 2.30
N VAL A 8 -4.05 -10.35 1.41
CA VAL A 8 -4.02 -10.86 0.03
C VAL A 8 -2.58 -11.05 -0.43
N CYS A 9 -2.39 -11.95 -1.39
CA CYS A 9 -1.15 -12.15 -2.11
C CYS A 9 -1.43 -11.96 -3.60
N LEU A 10 -0.55 -11.23 -4.28
CA LEU A 10 -0.61 -11.05 -5.72
C LEU A 10 -0.20 -12.35 -6.43
N HIS A 11 -0.72 -12.55 -7.63
CA HIS A 11 -0.32 -13.69 -8.46
C HIS A 11 1.14 -13.54 -8.90
N LYS A 12 1.85 -14.65 -9.09
CA LYS A 12 3.23 -14.67 -9.61
C LYS A 12 3.43 -13.93 -10.95
N ASP A 13 2.39 -13.86 -11.77
CA ASP A 13 2.41 -13.18 -13.08
C ASP A 13 1.96 -11.71 -12.99
N SER A 14 1.72 -11.19 -11.78
CA SER A 14 1.44 -9.76 -11.54
C SER A 14 2.65 -8.90 -11.92
N PRO A 15 2.48 -7.62 -12.30
CA PRO A 15 3.60 -6.69 -12.48
C PRO A 15 4.54 -6.58 -11.27
N LEU A 16 4.06 -6.93 -10.07
CA LEU A 16 4.83 -6.95 -8.83
C LEU A 16 5.22 -8.37 -8.37
N GLY A 17 4.99 -9.39 -9.20
CA GLY A 17 5.23 -10.79 -8.86
C GLY A 17 4.35 -11.32 -7.71
N GLU A 18 4.73 -12.48 -7.18
CA GLU A 18 4.09 -13.09 -6.01
C GLU A 18 4.46 -12.31 -4.75
N THR A 19 3.62 -11.34 -4.39
CA THR A 19 3.90 -10.39 -3.32
C THR A 19 2.74 -10.33 -2.34
N ILE A 20 3.04 -10.44 -1.04
CA ILE A 20 2.08 -10.17 0.03
C ILE A 20 2.01 -8.66 0.22
N LEU A 21 0.80 -8.09 0.22
CA LEU A 21 0.62 -6.66 0.43
C LEU A 21 0.72 -6.33 1.91
N GLU A 22 1.77 -5.62 2.31
CA GLU A 22 2.02 -5.27 3.69
C GLU A 22 2.64 -3.88 3.85
N CYS A 23 2.39 -3.25 5.00
CA CYS A 23 2.93 -1.95 5.35
C CYS A 23 4.45 -2.03 5.55
N TYR A 24 5.21 -1.19 4.84
CA TYR A 24 6.66 -1.09 4.96
C TYR A 24 7.13 -0.83 6.40
N ASN A 25 6.38 -0.02 7.17
CA ASN A 25 6.79 0.40 8.51
C ASN A 25 6.48 -0.61 9.61
N CYS A 26 5.38 -1.38 9.51
CA CYS A 26 4.93 -2.25 10.62
C CYS A 26 4.55 -3.68 10.21
N GLY A 27 4.64 -4.03 8.92
CA GLY A 27 4.25 -5.34 8.40
C GLY A 27 2.75 -5.63 8.45
N CYS A 28 1.90 -4.65 8.80
CA CYS A 28 0.44 -4.84 8.81
C CYS A 28 -0.05 -5.19 7.40
N ARG A 29 -0.89 -6.23 7.30
CA ARG A 29 -1.38 -6.80 6.03
C ARG A 29 -2.83 -6.47 5.71
N ASN A 30 -3.45 -5.62 6.52
CA ASN A 30 -4.84 -5.24 6.33
C ASN A 30 -4.98 -4.28 5.13
N VAL A 31 -5.34 -4.80 3.97
CA VAL A 31 -5.42 -4.02 2.72
C VAL A 31 -6.40 -2.85 2.76
N PHE A 32 -7.39 -2.87 3.68
CA PHE A 32 -8.31 -1.75 3.88
C PHE A 32 -7.68 -0.56 4.61
N LEU A 33 -6.55 -0.78 5.27
CA LEU A 33 -5.78 0.26 5.96
C LEU A 33 -4.56 0.69 5.14
N LEU A 34 -4.15 -0.13 4.17
CA LEU A 34 -3.00 0.15 3.32
C LEU A 34 -3.34 1.15 2.22
N GLY A 35 -2.36 1.99 1.93
CA GLY A 35 -2.30 2.82 0.75
C GLY A 35 -0.87 2.95 0.29
N PHE A 36 -0.68 3.74 -0.75
CA PHE A 36 0.59 3.90 -1.41
C PHE A 36 1.00 5.36 -1.48
N ILE A 37 2.31 5.61 -1.52
CA ILE A 37 2.90 6.91 -1.86
C ILE A 37 3.83 6.69 -3.05
N SER A 38 3.65 7.49 -4.11
CA SER A 38 4.52 7.48 -5.28
C SER A 38 5.71 8.41 -5.09
N ALA A 39 6.93 7.95 -5.38
CA ALA A 39 8.07 8.84 -5.49
C ALA A 39 7.99 9.65 -6.80
N LYS A 40 8.37 10.94 -6.76
CA LYS A 40 8.30 11.84 -7.94
C LYS A 40 9.24 11.45 -9.08
N THR A 41 10.29 10.67 -8.81
CA THR A 41 11.40 10.50 -9.75
C THR A 41 11.60 9.10 -10.30
N GLU A 42 11.07 8.03 -9.73
CA GLU A 42 11.19 6.68 -10.29
C GLU A 42 9.97 5.84 -9.89
N SER A 43 9.70 4.76 -10.64
CA SER A 43 8.57 3.81 -10.53
C SER A 43 8.45 3.07 -9.18
N VAL A 44 8.96 3.65 -8.09
CA VAL A 44 8.95 3.11 -6.75
C VAL A 44 7.66 3.53 -6.05
N VAL A 45 6.95 2.53 -5.55
CA VAL A 45 5.72 2.69 -4.79
C VAL A 45 5.94 2.10 -3.41
N VAL A 46 5.64 2.86 -2.36
CA VAL A 46 5.76 2.39 -0.96
C VAL A 46 4.38 2.17 -0.37
N LEU A 47 4.16 1.01 0.25
CA LEU A 47 2.93 0.69 0.95
C LEU A 47 3.01 1.11 2.42
N LEU A 48 2.04 1.89 2.89
CA LEU A 48 1.94 2.35 4.27
C LEU A 48 0.50 2.31 4.79
N CYS A 49 0.34 1.98 6.08
CA CYS A 49 -0.93 2.16 6.77
C CYS A 49 -1.32 3.65 6.82
N ARG A 50 -2.61 3.94 6.64
CA ARG A 50 -3.14 5.28 6.89
C ARG A 50 -2.90 5.75 8.32
N GLU A 51 -3.09 4.85 9.28
CA GLU A 51 -2.85 5.09 10.70
C GLU A 51 -2.24 3.83 11.34
N PRO A 52 -1.34 3.96 12.32
CA PRO A 52 -0.67 5.19 12.73
C PRO A 52 0.52 5.56 11.81
N CYS A 53 0.91 4.67 10.90
CA CYS A 53 2.21 4.74 10.21
C CYS A 53 2.41 6.02 9.40
N LEU A 54 1.37 6.52 8.71
CA LEU A 54 1.47 7.77 7.95
C LEU A 54 1.81 8.99 8.82
N ASN A 55 1.49 8.94 10.11
CA ASN A 55 1.72 10.04 11.05
C ASN A 55 3.01 9.88 11.88
N VAL A 56 3.74 8.79 11.71
CA VAL A 56 4.99 8.57 12.46
C VAL A 56 6.06 9.50 11.89
N ASN A 57 6.52 10.45 12.71
CA ASN A 57 7.51 11.45 12.30
C ASN A 57 8.83 10.85 11.78
N ALA A 58 9.19 9.63 12.20
CA ALA A 58 10.41 8.95 11.74
C ALA A 58 10.44 8.68 10.22
N LEU A 59 9.29 8.70 9.53
CA LEU A 59 9.22 8.53 8.08
C LEU A 59 9.45 9.83 7.30
N LYS A 60 9.46 11.00 7.95
CA LYS A 60 9.67 12.30 7.29
C LYS A 60 11.10 12.46 6.75
N ASP A 61 12.06 11.75 7.35
CA ASP A 61 13.45 11.77 6.91
C ASP A 61 13.69 11.00 5.59
N MET A 62 12.70 10.22 5.14
CA MET A 62 12.77 9.42 3.89
C MET A 62 12.40 10.23 2.62
N ASN A 63 12.19 11.54 2.76
CA ASN A 63 11.87 12.46 1.66
C ASN A 63 10.59 12.08 0.87
N TRP A 64 9.68 11.34 1.48
CA TRP A 64 8.37 11.01 0.92
C TRP A 64 7.37 12.13 1.18
N ASP A 65 6.62 12.52 0.15
CA ASP A 65 5.49 13.41 0.33
C ASP A 65 4.29 12.63 0.87
N LEU A 66 4.18 12.57 2.20
CA LEU A 66 3.12 11.84 2.92
C LEU A 66 1.72 12.36 2.57
N SER A 67 1.59 13.57 2.03
CA SER A 67 0.30 14.11 1.57
C SER A 67 -0.25 13.38 0.34
N GLN A 68 0.61 12.71 -0.43
CA GLN A 68 0.27 11.95 -1.63
C GLN A 68 -0.21 10.52 -1.35
N TRP A 69 -0.46 10.19 -0.07
CA TRP A 69 -0.99 8.88 0.26
C TRP A 69 -2.37 8.67 -0.38
N CYS A 70 -2.51 7.55 -1.09
CA CYS A 70 -3.76 7.11 -1.72
C CYS A 70 -4.08 5.67 -1.31
N PRO A 71 -5.34 5.29 -1.05
CA PRO A 71 -5.70 3.94 -0.62
C PRO A 71 -5.47 2.91 -1.74
N LEU A 72 -5.18 1.65 -1.39
CA LEU A 72 -5.07 0.57 -2.37
C LEU A 72 -6.43 0.10 -2.93
N ILE A 73 -7.50 0.39 -2.20
CA ILE A 73 -8.87 0.08 -2.59
C ILE A 73 -9.59 1.40 -2.82
N ASP A 74 -10.06 1.59 -4.05
CA ASP A 74 -10.90 2.71 -4.47
C ASP A 74 -12.10 2.17 -5.24
N ASP A 75 -13.26 2.82 -5.14
CA ASP A 75 -14.53 2.35 -5.71
C ASP A 75 -14.80 0.84 -5.51
N ARG A 76 -14.50 0.35 -4.30
CA ARG A 76 -14.70 -1.06 -3.87
C ARG A 76 -13.87 -2.10 -4.64
N CYS A 77 -12.86 -1.70 -5.40
CA CYS A 77 -11.92 -2.61 -6.08
C CYS A 77 -10.46 -2.20 -5.81
N PHE A 78 -9.51 -3.07 -6.14
CA PHE A 78 -8.09 -2.71 -6.11
C PHE A 78 -7.75 -1.80 -7.29
N LEU A 79 -6.74 -0.96 -7.12
CA LEU A 79 -6.26 -0.09 -8.20
C LEU A 79 -5.83 -0.91 -9.43
N PRO A 80 -6.11 -0.45 -10.67
CA PRO A 80 -5.86 -1.22 -11.90
C PRO A 80 -4.39 -1.59 -12.15
N TRP A 81 -3.45 -0.82 -11.59
CA TRP A 81 -2.01 -1.12 -11.72
C TRP A 81 -1.56 -2.24 -10.78
N LEU A 82 -2.32 -2.49 -9.71
CA LEU A 82 -2.04 -3.52 -8.70
C LEU A 82 -2.67 -4.86 -9.10
N VAL A 83 -3.89 -4.82 -9.63
CA VAL A 83 -4.64 -5.97 -10.13
C VAL A 83 -5.36 -5.56 -11.41
N LYS A 84 -5.15 -6.30 -12.50
CA LYS A 84 -5.85 -6.10 -13.78
C LYS A 84 -7.16 -6.88 -13.84
#